data_AF-A0AAV0G1Q8-F1
#
_entry.id   AF-A0AAV0G1Q8-F1
#
_cell.length_a   1.000
_cell.length_b   1.000
_cell.length_c   1.000
_cell.angle_alpha   90.00
_cell.angle_beta   90.00
_cell.angle_gamma   90.00
#
_symmetry.space_group_name_H-M   'P 1'
#
loop_
_entity.id
_entity.type
_entity.pdbx_description
1 polymer ?
#
loop_
_entity_poly.entity_id
_entity_poly.type
_entity_poly.pdbx_seq_one_letter_code
_entity_poly.pdbx_strand_id
1 'polypeptide(L)'
;MGLMNFRMVFLCNLLLLLLLNSLVFTAAAVVECRERRCGRTSPAVKFPFRIRGLQPAACGYPLPSFDLSCSSSGETLLQLPDSVTLSVKEIDYASQYIHVSFWAGCLPRMLPTLSLPSSPFQLPADELRIPSTVLRCTPAPRTSTWASLISCPNDPAGYQFFVTISDLSVGAPVLQSCTKMYDIAAALPFVGFDGTFRLKWSDPECGVCGAEGKYCRLTYPEMKNGRNTTECYDFPTKGSMKKKVITGWLTYLVE
;
A
#
# COMPACT_ATOMS: atom_id res chain seq x y z
N MET A 1 23.48 -11.52 -68.91
CA MET A 1 23.33 -12.29 -67.65
C MET A 1 23.67 -11.52 -66.36
N GLY A 2 24.27 -10.31 -66.43
CA GLY A 2 24.66 -9.53 -65.22
C GLY A 2 23.59 -8.60 -64.63
N LEU A 3 22.60 -8.14 -65.41
CA LEU A 3 21.60 -7.16 -64.94
C LEU A 3 20.54 -7.77 -64.00
N MET A 4 20.26 -9.07 -64.14
CA MET A 4 19.24 -9.80 -63.36
C MET A 4 19.72 -10.07 -61.92
N ASN A 5 21.01 -10.38 -61.75
CA ASN A 5 21.63 -10.57 -60.44
C ASN A 5 21.69 -9.27 -59.63
N PHE A 6 21.96 -8.14 -60.28
CA PHE A 6 22.01 -6.85 -59.59
C PHE A 6 20.63 -6.40 -59.08
N ARG A 7 19.58 -6.57 -59.89
CA ARG A 7 18.20 -6.31 -59.49
C ARG A 7 17.74 -7.21 -58.34
N MET A 8 18.13 -8.49 -58.37
CA MET A 8 17.77 -9.45 -57.32
C MET A 8 18.47 -9.14 -55.99
N VAL A 9 19.75 -8.74 -56.01
CA VAL A 9 20.49 -8.30 -54.81
C VAL A 9 19.92 -7.00 -54.24
N PHE A 10 19.48 -6.08 -55.09
CA PHE A 10 18.86 -4.82 -54.67
C PHE A 10 17.49 -5.04 -54.03
N LEU A 11 16.65 -5.89 -54.63
CA LEU A 11 15.35 -6.28 -54.07
C LEU A 11 15.50 -7.03 -52.74
N CYS A 12 16.51 -7.89 -52.62
CA CYS A 12 16.80 -8.62 -51.38
C CYS A 12 17.28 -7.69 -50.26
N ASN A 13 18.15 -6.71 -50.57
CA ASN A 13 18.56 -5.68 -49.60
C ASN A 13 17.40 -4.75 -49.20
N LEU A 14 16.53 -4.38 -50.13
CA LEU A 14 15.35 -3.56 -49.84
C LEU A 14 14.36 -4.32 -48.94
N LEU A 15 14.13 -5.61 -49.21
CA LEU A 15 13.35 -6.50 -48.34
C LEU A 15 14.00 -6.68 -46.96
N LEU A 16 15.33 -6.81 -46.89
CA LEU A 16 16.05 -6.89 -45.62
C LEU A 16 15.91 -5.60 -44.81
N LEU A 17 16.00 -4.43 -45.45
CA LEU A 17 15.81 -3.12 -44.82
C LEU A 17 14.37 -2.93 -44.35
N LEU A 18 13.37 -3.39 -45.12
CA LEU A 18 11.96 -3.36 -44.72
C LEU A 18 11.67 -4.32 -43.55
N LEU A 19 12.32 -5.50 -43.52
CA LEU A 19 12.21 -6.45 -42.42
C LEU A 19 12.93 -5.95 -41.15
N LEU A 20 14.08 -5.30 -41.29
CA LEU A 20 14.80 -4.66 -40.18
C LEU A 20 14.03 -3.47 -39.59
N ASN A 21 13.30 -2.71 -40.41
CA ASN A 21 12.43 -1.61 -39.95
C ASN A 21 11.08 -2.08 -39.36
N SER A 22 10.71 -3.35 -39.54
CA SER A 22 9.51 -3.92 -38.90
C SER A 22 9.73 -4.33 -37.45
N LEU A 23 10.99 -4.28 -36.97
CA LEU A 23 11.34 -4.55 -35.59
C LEU A 23 11.38 -3.23 -34.80
N VAL A 24 10.48 -3.15 -33.83
CA VAL A 24 10.39 -2.16 -32.75
C VAL A 24 9.65 -0.86 -33.09
N PHE A 25 8.33 -0.97 -33.21
CA PHE A 25 7.44 0.01 -32.62
C PHE A 25 6.54 -0.69 -31.59
N THR A 26 7.09 -0.94 -30.40
CA THR A 26 6.22 -1.14 -29.24
C THR A 26 5.62 0.22 -28.93
N ALA A 27 4.43 0.51 -29.47
CA ALA A 27 3.60 1.55 -28.89
C ALA A 27 3.49 1.22 -27.40
N ALA A 28 4.01 2.09 -26.53
CA ALA A 28 3.85 1.93 -25.09
C ALA A 28 2.34 1.84 -24.85
N ALA A 29 1.85 0.63 -24.58
CA ALA A 29 0.45 0.43 -24.25
C ALA A 29 0.20 1.32 -23.03
N VAL A 30 -0.72 2.28 -23.17
CA VAL A 30 -1.13 3.12 -22.04
C VAL A 30 -1.72 2.17 -21.00
N VAL A 31 -0.94 1.86 -19.97
CA VAL A 31 -1.38 0.95 -18.92
C VAL A 31 -2.48 1.67 -18.14
N GLU A 32 -3.72 1.20 -18.30
CA GLU A 32 -4.84 1.76 -17.56
C GLU A 32 -4.81 1.30 -16.10
N CYS A 33 -4.44 2.21 -15.21
CA CYS A 33 -4.39 1.97 -13.77
C CYS A 33 -5.71 2.35 -13.09
N ARG A 34 -6.76 1.58 -13.37
CA ARG A 34 -8.06 1.70 -12.70
C ARG A 34 -7.95 1.28 -11.24
N GLU A 35 -8.71 1.94 -10.38
CA GLU A 35 -8.86 1.50 -9.00
C GLU A 35 -9.49 0.11 -8.92
N ARG A 36 -9.08 -0.67 -7.93
CA ARG A 36 -9.61 -2.02 -7.65
C ARG A 36 -9.93 -2.16 -6.16
N ARG A 37 -10.75 -3.16 -5.83
CA ARG A 37 -11.13 -3.52 -4.45
C ARG A 37 -11.06 -5.04 -4.30
N CYS A 38 -10.68 -5.51 -3.13
CA CYS A 38 -10.72 -6.94 -2.80
C CYS A 38 -12.15 -7.44 -2.55
N GLY A 39 -13.01 -6.58 -2.00
CA GLY A 39 -14.40 -6.86 -1.68
C GLY A 39 -15.23 -5.59 -1.75
N ARG A 40 -16.56 -5.74 -1.67
CA ARG A 40 -17.50 -4.62 -1.79
C ARG A 40 -17.29 -3.54 -0.72
N THR A 41 -16.92 -3.96 0.49
CA THR A 41 -16.68 -3.10 1.65
C THR A 41 -15.20 -2.71 1.81
N SER A 42 -14.31 -3.28 1.01
CA SER A 42 -12.86 -3.06 1.11
C SER A 42 -12.48 -1.73 0.43
N PRO A 43 -11.40 -1.06 0.89
CA PRO A 43 -11.01 0.24 0.36
C PRO A 43 -10.63 0.18 -1.13
N ALA A 44 -10.86 1.28 -1.85
CA ALA A 44 -10.37 1.44 -3.22
C ALA A 44 -8.84 1.56 -3.22
N VAL A 45 -8.21 0.76 -4.07
CA VAL A 45 -6.77 0.70 -4.24
C VAL A 45 -6.38 1.34 -5.57
N LYS A 46 -5.64 2.44 -5.49
CA LYS A 46 -4.98 3.16 -6.58
C LYS A 46 -3.51 3.38 -6.21
N PHE A 47 -2.72 3.82 -7.19
CA PHE A 47 -1.33 4.21 -6.97
C PHE A 47 -1.21 5.16 -5.75
N PRO A 48 -0.22 4.98 -4.84
CA PRO A 48 0.97 4.13 -5.00
C PRO A 48 0.76 2.65 -4.70
N PHE A 49 -0.37 2.27 -4.14
CA PHE A 49 -0.68 0.89 -3.84
C PHE A 49 -1.19 0.16 -5.09
N ARG A 50 -1.01 -1.15 -5.10
CA ARG A 50 -1.68 -2.02 -6.08
C ARG A 50 -2.07 -3.33 -5.44
N ILE A 51 -3.14 -3.96 -5.93
CA ILE A 51 -3.48 -5.33 -5.56
C ILE A 51 -2.78 -6.29 -6.51
N ARG A 52 -1.91 -7.16 -5.97
CA ARG A 52 -1.26 -8.22 -6.75
C ARG A 52 -2.30 -9.13 -7.42
N GLY A 53 -2.09 -9.41 -8.71
CA GLY A 53 -3.00 -10.24 -9.51
C GLY A 53 -4.25 -9.51 -10.04
N LEU A 54 -4.60 -8.33 -9.52
CA LEU A 54 -5.74 -7.52 -10.02
C LEU A 54 -5.31 -6.24 -10.74
N GLN A 55 -4.12 -5.71 -10.43
CA GLN A 55 -3.55 -4.53 -11.07
C GLN A 55 -2.15 -4.84 -11.63
N PRO A 56 -1.82 -4.36 -12.84
CA PRO A 56 -0.47 -4.48 -13.42
C PRO A 56 0.61 -3.92 -12.49
N ALA A 57 1.84 -4.43 -12.60
CA ALA A 57 2.96 -3.94 -11.80
C ALA A 57 3.23 -2.44 -12.00
N ALA A 58 3.08 -1.95 -13.24
CA ALA A 58 3.24 -0.54 -13.58
C ALA A 58 2.21 0.41 -12.92
N CYS A 59 1.17 -0.13 -12.28
CA CYS A 59 0.14 0.66 -11.58
C CYS A 59 0.41 0.86 -10.09
N GLY A 60 1.45 0.23 -9.55
CA GLY A 60 1.90 0.45 -8.18
C GLY A 60 3.26 1.11 -8.16
N TYR A 61 3.63 1.61 -6.98
CA TYR A 61 4.99 2.02 -6.71
C TYR A 61 5.92 0.80 -6.72
N PRO A 62 7.15 0.90 -7.27
CA PRO A 62 8.00 -0.27 -7.50
C PRO A 62 8.51 -0.97 -6.24
N LEU A 63 8.34 -0.39 -5.04
CA LEU A 63 8.67 -1.08 -3.80
C LEU A 63 7.60 -2.13 -3.43
N PRO A 64 7.99 -3.40 -3.19
CA PRO A 64 7.06 -4.47 -2.85
C PRO A 64 6.19 -4.19 -1.62
N SER A 65 6.62 -3.33 -0.69
CA SER A 65 5.85 -2.96 0.50
C SER A 65 4.57 -2.16 0.19
N PHE A 66 4.39 -1.66 -1.04
CA PHE A 66 3.15 -1.04 -1.51
C PHE A 66 2.20 -2.03 -2.19
N ASP A 67 2.62 -3.29 -2.32
CA ASP A 67 1.75 -4.34 -2.83
C ASP A 67 0.77 -4.79 -1.75
N LEU A 68 -0.51 -4.80 -2.11
CA LEU A 68 -1.60 -5.32 -1.33
C LEU A 68 -2.05 -6.67 -1.90
N SER A 69 -2.72 -7.46 -1.07
CA SER A 69 -3.35 -8.71 -1.47
C SER A 69 -4.78 -8.81 -0.95
N CYS A 70 -5.54 -9.78 -1.44
CA CYS A 70 -6.88 -10.05 -0.95
C CYS A 70 -6.90 -11.33 -0.13
N SER A 71 -7.56 -11.30 1.02
CA SER A 71 -7.92 -12.52 1.73
C SER A 71 -9.01 -13.29 0.97
N SER A 72 -9.25 -14.55 1.35
CA SER A 72 -10.40 -15.33 0.86
C SER A 72 -11.75 -14.73 1.26
N SER A 73 -11.80 -13.97 2.36
CA SER A 73 -12.97 -13.21 2.82
C SER A 73 -13.16 -11.87 2.09
N GLY A 74 -12.26 -11.50 1.18
CA GLY A 74 -12.32 -10.25 0.43
C GLY A 74 -11.75 -9.02 1.16
N GLU A 75 -11.07 -9.20 2.30
CA GLU A 75 -10.35 -8.13 2.99
C GLU A 75 -9.08 -7.74 2.23
N THR A 76 -8.70 -6.47 2.30
CA THR A 76 -7.43 -5.98 1.74
C THR A 76 -6.32 -6.14 2.77
N LEU A 77 -5.22 -6.79 2.40
CA LEU A 77 -4.11 -7.08 3.29
C LEU A 77 -2.83 -6.36 2.88
N LEU A 78 -2.15 -5.77 3.85
CA LEU A 78 -0.82 -5.20 3.75
C LEU A 78 0.17 -6.10 4.50
N GLN A 79 1.21 -6.55 3.81
CA GLN A 79 2.28 -7.35 4.42
C GLN A 79 3.48 -6.44 4.71
N LEU A 80 3.83 -6.28 5.99
CA LEU A 80 5.08 -5.64 6.38
C LEU A 80 6.19 -6.70 6.34
N PRO A 81 7.27 -6.49 5.55
CA PRO A 81 8.39 -7.43 5.48
C PRO A 81 8.96 -7.75 6.87
N ASP A 82 9.22 -9.03 7.12
CA ASP A 82 9.81 -9.54 8.37
C ASP A 82 9.08 -9.12 9.66
N SER A 83 7.78 -8.79 9.55
CA SER A 83 6.97 -8.33 10.67
C SER A 83 5.59 -9.00 10.68
N VAL A 84 4.53 -8.29 10.29
CA VAL A 84 3.14 -8.72 10.44
C VAL A 84 2.32 -8.47 9.19
N THR A 85 1.22 -9.21 9.07
CA THR A 85 0.17 -8.94 8.09
C THR A 85 -0.94 -8.14 8.74
N LEU A 86 -1.32 -7.05 8.10
CA LEU A 86 -2.32 -6.10 8.56
C LEU A 86 -3.53 -6.07 7.63
N SER A 87 -4.72 -5.98 8.20
CA SER A 87 -5.97 -5.75 7.47
C SER A 87 -6.14 -4.25 7.26
N VAL A 88 -6.20 -3.83 6.00
CA VAL A 88 -6.35 -2.43 5.58
C VAL A 88 -7.83 -2.06 5.63
N LYS A 89 -8.15 -1.08 6.48
CA LYS A 89 -9.51 -0.58 6.67
C LYS A 89 -9.80 0.60 5.75
N GLU A 90 -8.84 1.50 5.60
CA GLU A 90 -8.99 2.70 4.78
C GLU A 90 -7.62 3.16 4.24
N ILE A 91 -7.64 3.84 3.09
CA ILE A 91 -6.47 4.49 2.51
C ILE A 91 -6.85 5.94 2.20
N ASP A 92 -6.30 6.88 2.97
CA ASP A 92 -6.42 8.31 2.72
C ASP A 92 -5.25 8.77 1.84
N TYR A 93 -5.54 8.96 0.55
CA TYR A 93 -4.56 9.40 -0.43
C TYR A 93 -4.23 10.89 -0.33
N ALA A 94 -5.09 11.71 0.26
CA ALA A 94 -4.85 13.14 0.41
C ALA A 94 -3.85 13.41 1.54
N SER A 95 -4.07 12.77 2.68
CA SER A 95 -3.19 12.90 3.86
C SER A 95 -2.02 11.89 3.87
N GLN A 96 -2.05 10.91 2.96
CA GLN A 96 -1.09 9.81 2.86
C GLN A 96 -1.04 8.91 4.11
N TYR A 97 -2.22 8.53 4.62
CA TYR A 97 -2.37 7.59 5.73
C TYR A 97 -3.07 6.30 5.30
N ILE A 98 -2.58 5.17 5.80
CA ILE A 98 -3.22 3.87 5.65
C ILE A 98 -3.68 3.43 7.05
N HIS A 99 -4.99 3.23 7.19
CA HIS A 99 -5.60 2.78 8.43
C HIS A 99 -5.62 1.25 8.43
N VAL A 100 -5.04 0.68 9.47
CA VAL A 100 -4.74 -0.74 9.55
C VAL A 100 -5.09 -1.31 10.91
N SER A 101 -5.34 -2.60 10.94
CA SER A 101 -5.48 -3.39 12.16
C SER A 101 -4.76 -4.73 11.97
N PHE A 102 -4.43 -5.43 13.05
CA PHE A 102 -3.88 -6.78 12.91
C PHE A 102 -4.88 -7.70 12.21
N TRP A 103 -4.45 -8.37 11.14
CA TRP A 103 -5.35 -9.24 10.37
C TRP A 103 -5.75 -10.50 11.14
N ALA A 104 -4.78 -11.08 11.86
CA ALA A 104 -4.98 -12.27 12.68
C ALA A 104 -4.22 -12.13 13.99
N GLY A 105 -4.74 -12.79 15.03
CA GLY A 105 -4.14 -12.82 16.36
C GLY A 105 -4.72 -11.76 17.31
N CYS A 106 -4.34 -11.91 18.58
CA CYS A 106 -4.72 -11.01 19.66
C CYS A 106 -3.74 -9.83 19.70
N LEU A 107 -4.23 -8.60 19.73
CA LEU A 107 -3.41 -7.39 19.68
C LEU A 107 -2.28 -7.36 20.73
N PRO A 108 -2.53 -7.65 22.03
CA PRO A 108 -1.50 -7.84 23.06
C PRO A 108 -0.38 -8.82 22.72
N ARG A 109 -0.57 -9.74 21.78
CA ARG A 109 0.45 -10.72 21.37
C ARG A 109 1.14 -10.30 20.07
N MET A 110 0.42 -9.59 19.21
CA MET A 110 0.91 -9.18 17.89
C MET A 110 1.65 -7.84 17.93
N LEU A 111 1.34 -6.97 18.89
CA LEU A 111 1.96 -5.64 18.96
C LEU A 111 3.50 -5.70 19.10
N PRO A 112 4.11 -6.61 19.90
CA PRO A 112 5.56 -6.71 19.98
C PRO A 112 6.26 -7.19 18.69
N THR A 113 5.52 -7.79 17.76
CA THR A 113 6.08 -8.26 16.48
C THR A 113 5.97 -7.22 15.36
N LEU A 114 5.31 -6.08 15.63
CA LEU A 114 5.26 -4.96 14.71
C LEU A 114 6.64 -4.30 14.58
N SER A 115 7.16 -4.25 13.36
CA SER A 115 8.43 -3.64 13.00
C SER A 115 8.24 -2.83 11.72
N LEU A 116 8.62 -1.57 11.78
CA LEU A 116 8.52 -0.59 10.69
C LEU A 116 9.86 -0.13 10.08
N PRO A 117 11.05 -0.25 10.72
CA PRO A 117 12.31 0.27 10.15
C PRO A 117 12.64 -0.22 8.74
N SER A 118 12.22 -1.43 8.38
CA SER A 118 12.43 -2.02 7.04
C SER A 118 11.31 -1.69 6.04
N SER A 119 10.38 -0.82 6.41
CA SER A 119 9.20 -0.45 5.61
C SER A 119 9.23 1.03 5.22
N PRO A 120 8.57 1.43 4.12
CA PRO A 120 8.41 2.84 3.76
C PRO A 120 7.41 3.58 4.66
N PHE A 121 6.81 2.87 5.63
CA PHE A 121 5.76 3.37 6.50
C PHE A 121 6.33 3.84 7.84
N GLN A 122 5.73 4.90 8.37
CA GLN A 122 6.12 5.51 9.63
C GLN A 122 4.90 5.71 10.52
N LEU A 123 5.13 5.75 11.82
CA LEU A 123 4.09 6.18 12.74
C LEU A 123 3.92 7.70 12.65
N PRO A 124 2.70 8.21 12.51
CA PRO A 124 2.46 9.65 12.47
C PRO A 124 3.00 10.34 13.74
N ALA A 125 3.57 11.53 13.57
CA ALA A 125 4.10 12.31 14.70
C ALA A 125 2.97 12.96 15.54
N ASP A 126 1.80 13.14 14.94
CA ASP A 126 0.58 13.65 15.55
C ASP A 126 -0.19 12.60 16.36
N GLU A 127 0.21 11.34 16.32
CA GLU A 127 -0.40 10.33 17.20
C GLU A 127 0.02 10.53 18.65
N LEU A 128 -0.98 10.54 19.53
CA LEU A 128 -0.78 10.66 20.96
C LEU A 128 -0.03 9.42 21.49
N ARG A 129 1.13 9.66 22.08
CA ARG A 129 2.04 8.62 22.59
C ARG A 129 1.97 8.57 24.10
N ILE A 130 1.13 7.68 24.61
CA ILE A 130 0.97 7.47 26.06
C ILE A 130 1.76 6.22 26.45
N PRO A 131 2.83 6.33 27.25
CA PRO A 131 3.51 5.18 27.82
C PRO A 131 2.50 4.32 28.55
N SER A 132 2.35 3.09 28.07
CA SER A 132 1.30 2.18 28.53
C SER A 132 1.89 0.82 28.82
N THR A 133 1.27 0.07 29.72
CA THR A 133 1.71 -1.29 30.08
C THR A 133 0.62 -2.26 29.72
N VAL A 134 0.99 -3.33 29.02
CA VAL A 134 0.10 -4.45 28.72
C VAL A 134 0.17 -5.46 29.85
N LEU A 135 -1.00 -5.80 30.37
CA LEU A 135 -1.18 -6.74 31.47
C LEU A 135 -1.96 -7.96 31.00
N ARG A 136 -1.57 -9.12 31.52
CA ARG A 136 -2.28 -10.40 31.36
C ARG A 136 -2.89 -10.79 32.68
N CYS A 137 -4.20 -11.02 32.71
CA CYS A 137 -4.92 -11.35 33.93
C CYS A 137 -5.70 -12.66 33.76
N THR A 138 -5.83 -13.43 34.83
CA THR A 138 -6.77 -14.56 34.88
C THR A 138 -8.21 -14.07 34.71
N PRO A 139 -9.14 -14.86 34.13
CA PRO A 139 -10.53 -14.45 33.99
C PRO A 139 -11.17 -14.04 35.31
N ALA A 140 -11.65 -12.81 35.42
CA ALA A 140 -12.49 -12.36 36.52
C ALA A 140 -13.34 -11.16 36.09
N PRO A 141 -14.52 -10.95 36.67
CA PRO A 141 -15.25 -9.70 36.50
C PRO A 141 -14.42 -8.55 37.09
N ARG A 142 -13.90 -7.68 36.21
CA ARG A 142 -13.11 -6.51 36.57
C ARG A 142 -13.71 -5.27 35.95
N THR A 143 -13.84 -4.23 36.75
CA THR A 143 -14.16 -2.88 36.30
C THR A 143 -13.06 -1.96 36.78
N SER A 144 -12.40 -1.27 35.85
CA SER A 144 -11.36 -0.28 36.16
C SER A 144 -11.62 0.96 35.32
N THR A 145 -11.52 2.13 35.93
CA THR A 145 -11.50 3.42 35.22
C THR A 145 -10.12 3.72 34.62
N TRP A 146 -9.08 3.01 35.06
CA TRP A 146 -7.68 3.27 34.70
C TRP A 146 -7.08 2.21 33.78
N ALA A 147 -7.79 1.10 33.57
CA ALA A 147 -7.33 0.00 32.73
C ALA A 147 -8.44 -0.41 31.76
N SER A 148 -8.08 -0.47 30.48
CA SER A 148 -9.01 -0.83 29.41
C SER A 148 -8.84 -2.28 29.00
N LEU A 149 -9.95 -3.02 28.92
CA LEU A 149 -9.97 -4.41 28.45
C LEU A 149 -9.75 -4.43 26.93
N ILE A 150 -8.77 -5.22 26.48
CA ILE A 150 -8.61 -5.55 25.07
C ILE A 150 -9.32 -6.89 24.80
N SER A 151 -10.25 -6.86 23.85
CA SER A 151 -10.94 -8.07 23.42
C SER A 151 -10.00 -8.98 22.61
N CYS A 152 -9.81 -10.20 23.11
CA CYS A 152 -9.07 -11.26 22.42
C CYS A 152 -9.87 -12.56 22.47
N PRO A 153 -10.89 -12.70 21.61
CA PRO A 153 -11.83 -13.82 21.67
C PRO A 153 -11.20 -15.19 21.41
N ASN A 154 -10.05 -15.23 20.71
CA ASN A 154 -9.36 -16.46 20.32
C ASN A 154 -8.13 -16.77 21.19
N ASP A 155 -8.05 -16.27 22.43
CA ASP A 155 -6.95 -16.67 23.33
C ASP A 155 -7.19 -18.09 23.87
N PRO A 156 -6.35 -19.08 23.53
CA PRO A 156 -6.59 -20.49 23.88
C PRO A 156 -6.50 -20.77 25.38
N ALA A 157 -5.86 -19.89 26.14
CA ALA A 157 -5.75 -20.00 27.60
C ALA A 157 -6.84 -19.19 28.33
N GLY A 158 -7.71 -18.49 27.59
CA GLY A 158 -8.82 -17.70 28.13
C GLY A 158 -8.38 -16.44 28.89
N TYR A 159 -7.14 -15.96 28.76
CA TYR A 159 -6.70 -14.80 29.53
C TYR A 159 -7.43 -13.51 29.11
N GLN A 160 -7.59 -12.60 30.09
CA GLN A 160 -8.01 -11.23 29.83
C GLN A 160 -6.79 -10.31 29.73
N PHE A 161 -6.82 -9.38 28.78
CA PHE A 161 -5.72 -8.46 28.54
C PHE A 161 -6.15 -7.04 28.84
N PHE A 162 -5.32 -6.30 29.57
CA PHE A 162 -5.60 -4.91 29.92
C PHE A 162 -4.45 -4.01 29.49
N VAL A 163 -4.78 -2.77 29.15
CA VAL A 163 -3.81 -1.69 28.98
C VAL A 163 -4.06 -0.65 30.05
N THR A 164 -2.99 -0.30 30.76
CA THR A 164 -2.97 0.79 31.76
C THR A 164 -1.87 1.77 31.39
N ILE A 165 -1.98 3.01 31.83
CA ILE A 165 -0.88 3.98 31.71
C ILE A 165 0.24 3.57 32.69
N SER A 166 1.50 3.64 32.27
CA SER A 166 2.63 3.03 32.99
C SER A 166 2.96 3.66 34.35
N ASP A 167 2.48 4.87 34.64
CA ASP A 167 2.68 5.59 35.90
C ASP A 167 1.58 5.35 36.94
N LEU A 168 0.48 4.71 36.56
CA LEU A 168 -0.58 4.30 37.47
C LEU A 168 -0.13 3.05 38.21
N SER A 169 0.18 3.22 39.49
CA SER A 169 0.70 2.16 40.36
C SER A 169 -0.11 0.86 40.22
N VAL A 170 0.61 -0.24 39.99
CA VAL A 170 0.10 -1.64 39.96
C VAL A 170 -0.57 -2.06 41.29
N GLY A 171 -0.65 -1.15 42.27
CA GLY A 171 -1.35 -1.31 43.55
C GLY A 171 -2.87 -1.12 43.49
N ALA A 172 -3.47 -0.87 42.32
CA ALA A 172 -4.93 -0.90 42.19
C ALA A 172 -5.45 -2.33 42.48
N PRO A 173 -6.48 -2.51 43.33
CA PRO A 173 -7.03 -3.83 43.70
C PRO A 173 -7.39 -4.71 42.50
N VAL A 174 -7.72 -4.07 41.38
CA VAL A 174 -8.14 -4.70 40.12
C VAL A 174 -6.99 -5.51 39.46
N LEU A 175 -5.73 -5.28 39.85
CA LEU A 175 -4.54 -5.85 39.21
C LEU A 175 -3.84 -6.97 40.00
N GLN A 176 -4.38 -7.38 41.17
CA GLN A 176 -3.73 -8.39 42.04
C GLN A 176 -3.54 -9.78 41.41
N SER A 177 -4.26 -10.11 40.34
CA SER A 177 -4.09 -11.36 39.57
C SER A 177 -3.63 -11.13 38.13
N CYS A 178 -2.99 -9.98 37.90
CA CYS A 178 -2.45 -9.59 36.61
C CYS A 178 -0.92 -9.64 36.63
N THR A 179 -0.33 -10.13 35.55
CA THR A 179 1.11 -10.12 35.33
C THR A 179 1.42 -9.14 34.20
N LYS A 180 2.46 -8.33 34.39
CA LYS A 180 2.99 -7.46 33.33
C LYS A 180 3.52 -8.31 32.19
N MET A 181 3.09 -8.02 30.96
CA MET A 181 3.62 -8.63 29.75
C MET A 181 4.81 -7.84 29.22
N TYR A 182 4.59 -6.56 28.91
CA TYR A 182 5.61 -5.63 28.42
C TYR A 182 5.10 -4.19 28.55
N ASP A 183 6.02 -3.24 28.51
CA ASP A 183 5.66 -1.83 28.32
C ASP A 183 5.58 -1.52 26.82
N ILE A 184 4.51 -0.83 26.45
CA ILE A 184 4.36 -0.18 25.16
C ILE A 184 5.27 1.04 25.22
N ALA A 185 6.41 0.97 24.54
CA ALA A 185 7.25 2.13 24.34
C ALA A 185 6.40 3.27 23.76
N ALA A 186 6.68 4.51 24.15
CA ALA A 186 6.05 5.71 23.57
C ALA A 186 6.19 5.78 22.03
N ALA A 187 6.99 4.91 21.42
CA ALA A 187 7.14 4.79 19.98
C ALA A 187 6.03 3.96 19.30
N LEU A 188 5.05 3.42 20.01
CA LEU A 188 3.92 2.68 19.43
C LEU A 188 2.65 3.54 19.42
N PRO A 189 1.79 3.38 18.40
CA PRO A 189 0.54 4.14 18.29
C PRO A 189 -0.34 3.86 19.51
N PHE A 190 -1.10 4.86 19.97
CA PHE A 190 -2.31 4.55 20.73
C PHE A 190 -3.21 3.78 19.77
N VAL A 191 -3.12 2.46 19.84
CA VAL A 191 -4.03 1.60 19.09
C VAL A 191 -5.41 1.87 19.67
N GLY A 192 -6.34 2.30 18.82
CA GLY A 192 -7.74 2.45 19.23
C GLY A 192 -8.22 1.18 19.93
N PHE A 193 -9.21 1.30 20.81
CA PHE A 193 -9.76 0.13 21.52
C PHE A 193 -10.28 -0.97 20.58
N ASP A 194 -10.51 -0.61 19.30
CA ASP A 194 -10.89 -1.49 18.20
C ASP A 194 -9.71 -2.21 17.51
N GLY A 195 -8.47 -1.91 17.88
CA GLY A 195 -7.29 -2.51 17.27
C GLY A 195 -6.73 -1.76 16.06
N THR A 196 -7.29 -0.59 15.72
CA THR A 196 -6.93 0.17 14.54
C THR A 196 -5.87 1.23 14.86
N PHE A 197 -4.90 1.41 13.95
CA PHE A 197 -3.87 2.45 14.01
C PHE A 197 -3.54 2.95 12.60
N ARG A 198 -2.81 4.08 12.51
CA ARG A 198 -2.46 4.69 11.23
C ARG A 198 -0.97 4.50 10.93
N LEU A 199 -0.68 4.25 9.67
CA LEU A 199 0.67 4.31 9.14
C LEU A 199 0.73 5.41 8.08
N LYS A 200 1.77 6.23 8.12
CA LYS A 200 2.05 7.28 7.12
C LYS A 200 3.00 6.76 6.07
N TRP A 201 2.77 7.07 4.80
CA TRP A 201 3.81 7.00 3.78
C TRP A 201 4.15 8.40 3.28
N SER A 202 5.41 8.63 2.94
CA SER A 202 5.86 9.93 2.43
C SER A 202 6.14 9.86 0.93
N ASP A 203 6.84 8.83 0.48
CA ASP A 203 7.19 8.62 -0.93
C ASP A 203 6.42 7.43 -1.51
N PRO A 204 5.84 7.52 -2.71
CA PRO A 204 5.80 8.70 -3.58
C PRO A 204 4.82 9.77 -3.07
N GLU A 205 5.06 11.03 -3.43
CA GLU A 205 4.20 12.16 -3.06
C GLU A 205 2.95 12.21 -3.94
N CYS A 206 1.82 11.76 -3.40
CA CYS A 206 0.53 11.78 -4.08
C CYS A 206 -0.52 12.61 -3.36
N GLY A 207 -0.18 13.22 -2.21
CA GLY A 207 -1.11 13.95 -1.34
C GLY A 207 -1.87 15.05 -2.08
N VAL A 208 -1.16 15.84 -2.90
CA VAL A 208 -1.77 16.90 -3.72
C VAL A 208 -2.80 16.33 -4.69
N CYS A 209 -2.45 15.28 -5.43
CA CYS A 209 -3.38 14.63 -6.36
C CYS A 209 -4.59 14.03 -5.61
N GLY A 210 -4.35 13.43 -4.43
CA GLY A 210 -5.38 12.89 -3.57
C GLY A 210 -6.37 13.94 -3.09
N ALA A 211 -5.86 15.10 -2.65
CA ALA A 211 -6.67 16.24 -2.20
C ALA A 211 -7.50 16.85 -3.35
N GLU A 212 -6.99 16.82 -4.59
CA GLU A 212 -7.72 17.22 -5.79
C GLU A 212 -8.71 16.16 -6.30
N GLY A 213 -8.78 14.97 -5.68
CA GLY A 213 -9.60 13.86 -6.16
C GLY A 213 -9.08 13.19 -7.43
N LYS A 214 -7.84 13.48 -7.83
CA LYS A 214 -7.19 12.96 -9.04
C LYS A 214 -6.43 11.65 -8.79
N TYR A 215 -5.96 11.06 -9.88
CA TYR A 215 -5.06 9.92 -9.87
C TYR A 215 -3.61 10.40 -9.89
N CYS A 216 -2.74 9.61 -9.29
CA CYS A 216 -1.31 9.88 -9.20
C CYS A 216 -0.54 8.79 -9.96
N ARG A 217 0.58 9.13 -10.58
CA ARG A 217 1.52 8.15 -11.17
C ARG A 217 2.95 8.68 -11.14
N LEU A 218 3.92 7.81 -11.35
CA LEU A 218 5.32 8.20 -11.52
C LEU A 218 5.56 8.87 -12.87
N THR A 219 6.35 9.93 -12.85
CA THR A 219 6.90 10.56 -14.06
C THR A 219 8.26 9.93 -14.34
N TYR A 220 8.33 9.00 -15.29
CA TYR A 220 9.61 8.41 -15.71
C TYR A 220 10.29 9.31 -16.76
N PRO A 221 11.63 9.50 -16.72
CA PRO A 221 12.62 9.01 -15.77
C PRO A 221 13.12 10.13 -14.82
N GLU A 222 12.21 10.94 -14.25
CA GLU A 222 12.61 12.10 -13.46
C GLU A 222 12.71 11.77 -11.96
N MET A 223 13.95 11.60 -11.47
CA MET A 223 14.26 11.69 -10.05
C MET A 223 14.74 13.12 -9.75
N LYS A 224 14.04 13.85 -8.89
CA LYS A 224 14.46 15.20 -8.44
C LYS A 224 14.87 15.13 -6.99
N ASN A 225 16.09 15.57 -6.67
CA ASN A 225 16.67 15.54 -5.32
C ASN A 225 16.58 14.15 -4.64
N GLY A 226 16.80 13.06 -5.39
CA GLY A 226 16.73 11.71 -4.85
C GLY A 226 15.31 11.21 -4.55
N ARG A 227 14.27 11.89 -5.04
CA ARG A 227 12.87 11.48 -4.89
C ARG A 227 12.22 11.19 -6.24
N ASN A 228 11.33 10.20 -6.26
CA ASN A 228 10.53 9.89 -7.42
C ASN A 228 9.52 11.01 -7.67
N THR A 229 9.51 11.57 -8.88
CA THR A 229 8.53 12.59 -9.24
C THR A 229 7.20 11.95 -9.61
N THR A 230 6.12 12.64 -9.27
CA THR A 230 4.75 12.23 -9.52
C THR A 230 4.01 13.30 -10.32
N GLU A 231 2.98 12.87 -11.06
CA GLU A 231 2.05 13.77 -11.73
C GLU A 231 0.61 13.37 -11.47
N CYS A 232 -0.27 14.38 -11.45
CA CYS A 232 -1.71 14.19 -11.30
C CYS A 232 -2.38 14.07 -12.67
N TYR A 233 -3.34 13.17 -12.79
CA TYR A 233 -4.15 13.05 -14.01
C TYR A 233 -5.61 12.71 -13.67
N ASP A 234 -6.52 13.16 -14.54
CA ASP A 234 -7.92 12.79 -14.46
C ASP A 234 -8.13 11.40 -15.05
N PHE A 235 -8.85 10.54 -14.34
CA PHE A 235 -9.27 9.28 -14.94
C PHE A 235 -10.47 9.52 -15.86
N PRO A 236 -10.42 9.11 -17.13
CA PRO A 236 -11.55 9.30 -18.03
C PRO A 236 -12.78 8.57 -17.48
N THR A 237 -13.82 9.32 -17.13
CA THR A 237 -15.15 8.77 -16.89
C THR A 237 -15.61 8.06 -18.17
N LYS A 238 -16.47 7.03 -18.02
CA LYS A 238 -16.91 6.10 -19.10
C LYS A 238 -17.50 6.75 -20.38
N GLY A 239 -17.49 8.08 -20.55
CA GLY A 239 -17.89 8.81 -21.76
C GLY A 239 -16.79 9.56 -22.53
N SER A 240 -15.53 9.57 -22.08
CA SER A 240 -14.46 10.42 -22.68
C SER A 240 -13.41 9.66 -23.52
N MET A 241 -13.65 8.38 -23.87
CA MET A 241 -12.73 7.64 -24.74
C MET A 241 -12.84 8.10 -26.20
N LYS A 242 -12.24 9.25 -26.54
CA LYS A 242 -11.83 9.51 -27.92
C LYS A 242 -10.61 8.64 -28.19
N LYS A 243 -10.79 7.52 -28.91
CA LYS A 243 -9.68 6.77 -29.52
C LYS A 243 -8.86 7.76 -30.36
N LYS A 244 -7.72 8.23 -29.84
CA LYS A 244 -6.72 8.91 -30.66
C LYS A 244 -5.99 7.82 -31.46
N VAL A 245 -6.45 7.60 -32.68
CA VAL A 245 -5.64 6.95 -33.70
C VAL A 245 -4.68 8.01 -34.22
N ILE A 246 -3.40 7.90 -33.91
CA ILE A 246 -2.37 8.74 -34.51
C ILE A 246 -2.01 8.07 -35.84
N THR A 247 -2.61 8.54 -36.93
CA THR A 247 -2.12 8.26 -38.29
C THR A 247 -0.96 9.21 -38.56
N GLY A 248 0.27 8.69 -38.55
CA GLY A 248 1.45 9.42 -39.02
C GLY A 248 1.30 9.71 -40.52
N TRP A 249 1.27 11.00 -40.87
CA TRP A 249 1.34 11.44 -42.26
C TRP A 249 2.77 11.30 -42.75
N LEU A 250 2.99 10.43 -43.74
CA LEU A 250 4.21 10.39 -44.53
C LEU A 250 4.22 11.60 -45.48
N THR A 251 5.00 12.63 -45.15
CA THR A 251 5.47 13.60 -46.15
C THR A 251 6.56 12.93 -46.97
N TYR A 252 6.24 12.52 -48.21
CA TYR A 252 7.26 12.23 -49.21
C TYR A 252 7.70 13.54 -49.85
N LEU A 253 9.00 13.84 -49.75
CA LEU A 253 9.67 14.75 -50.68
C LEU A 253 9.69 14.06 -52.04
N VAL A 254 9.06 14.70 -53.02
CA VAL A 254 9.20 14.37 -54.43
C VAL A 254 10.33 15.23 -54.97
N GLU A 255 11.46 14.60 -55.32
CA GLU A 255 12.36 15.10 -56.36
C GLU A 255 12.02 14.39 -57.68
#